data_AF-A0A0K2RES4-F1
#
_entry.id   AF-A0A0K2RES4-F1
#
_cell.length_a   1.000
_cell.length_b   1.000
_cell.length_c   1.000
_cell.angle_alpha   90.00
_cell.angle_beta   90.00
_cell.angle_gamma   90.00
#
_symmetry.space_group_name_H-M   'P 1'
#
loop_
_entity.id
_entity.type
_entity.pdbx_description
1 polymer ?
#
loop_
_entity_poly.entity_id
_entity_poly.type
_entity_poly.pdbx_seq_one_letter_code
_entity_poly.pdbx_strand_id
1 'polypeptide(L)'
;MFVRGPKARGAVRAAGLADVGISSDETTATLVDMLLQEGVRGKTVAVQLHGYTDVRQLERLRMSGATVLTVTPYRWVKPDGEDKLPRLIEAACSGDLDVLTFTSAPAVDAMWSTAHEMACTVS
;
A
#
# COMPACT_ATOMS: atom_id res chain seq x y z
N MET A 1 16.49 8.94 6.24
CA MET A 1 15.10 8.56 5.92
C MET A 1 14.98 7.03 5.83
N PHE A 2 13.97 6.41 6.41
CA PHE A 2 13.75 4.96 6.22
C PHE A 2 12.84 4.72 5.02
N VAL A 3 13.13 3.70 4.20
CA VAL A 3 12.41 3.43 2.94
C VAL A 3 11.93 1.99 2.86
N ARG A 4 10.74 1.78 2.28
CA ARG A 4 10.11 0.46 2.31
C ARG A 4 10.82 -0.55 1.42
N GLY A 5 11.25 -0.13 0.22
CA GLY A 5 11.85 -1.05 -0.75
C GLY A 5 12.68 -0.32 -1.81
N PRO A 6 13.27 -1.06 -2.78
CA PRO A 6 14.23 -0.53 -3.74
C PRO A 6 13.68 0.63 -4.58
N LYS A 7 12.41 0.56 -4.98
CA LYS A 7 11.74 1.64 -5.72
C LYS A 7 11.67 2.94 -4.91
N ALA A 8 11.29 2.85 -3.63
CA ALA A 8 11.23 4.02 -2.75
C ALA A 8 12.64 4.60 -2.53
N ARG A 9 13.64 3.74 -2.30
CA ARG A 9 15.05 4.16 -2.20
C ARG A 9 15.52 4.91 -3.45
N GLY A 10 15.21 4.40 -4.64
CA GLY A 10 15.53 5.04 -5.89
C GLY A 10 14.95 6.45 -5.99
N ALA A 11 13.67 6.62 -5.67
CA ALA A 11 13.00 7.93 -5.69
C ALA A 11 13.64 8.94 -4.70
N VAL A 12 14.01 8.47 -3.52
CA VAL A 12 14.63 9.29 -2.47
C VAL A 12 16.00 9.80 -2.88
N ARG A 13 16.82 8.90 -3.44
CA ARG A 13 18.15 9.26 -3.95
C ARG A 13 18.05 10.17 -5.17
N ALA A 14 17.10 9.93 -6.07
CA ALA A 14 16.85 10.80 -7.22
C ALA A 14 16.43 12.22 -6.79
N ALA A 15 15.78 12.36 -5.64
CA ALA A 15 15.47 13.65 -5.02
C ALA A 15 16.65 14.29 -4.25
N GLY A 16 17.85 13.70 -4.28
CA GLY A 16 19.03 14.19 -3.56
C GLY A 16 18.98 13.95 -2.05
N LEU A 17 18.06 13.10 -1.57
CA LEU A 17 17.90 12.79 -0.14
C LEU A 17 18.65 11.51 0.24
N ALA A 18 19.12 11.46 1.48
CA ALA A 18 19.78 10.29 2.05
C ALA A 18 18.80 9.35 2.77
N ASP A 19 18.84 8.07 2.41
CA ASP A 19 18.19 7.00 3.16
C ASP A 19 19.14 6.42 4.21
N VAL A 20 18.61 6.02 5.36
CA VAL A 20 19.38 5.45 6.50
C VAL A 20 19.13 3.95 6.68
N GLY A 21 18.11 3.41 6.02
CA GLY A 21 17.72 2.00 6.15
C GLY A 21 16.59 1.64 5.20
N ILE A 22 16.55 0.38 4.79
CA ILE A 22 15.52 -0.22 3.94
C ILE A 22 14.91 -1.40 4.67
N SER A 23 13.59 -1.56 4.59
CA SER A 23 12.93 -2.78 5.09
C SER A 23 13.43 -4.00 4.30
N SER A 24 13.67 -5.12 4.99
CA SER A 24 14.20 -6.35 4.40
C SER A 24 13.17 -7.15 3.60
N ASP A 25 11.89 -6.91 3.85
CA ASP A 25 10.74 -7.65 3.33
C ASP A 25 9.73 -6.75 2.61
N GLU A 26 10.08 -5.48 2.42
CA GLU A 26 9.24 -4.44 1.83
C GLU A 26 7.92 -4.16 2.55
N THR A 27 7.87 -4.38 3.88
CA THR A 27 6.68 -4.10 4.70
C THR A 27 6.83 -2.82 5.55
N THR A 28 5.68 -2.18 5.82
CA THR A 28 5.60 -1.06 6.77
C THR A 28 5.90 -1.50 8.21
N ALA A 29 5.61 -2.76 8.55
CA ALA A 29 5.90 -3.32 9.86
C ALA A 29 7.41 -3.32 10.16
N THR A 30 8.21 -3.89 9.27
CA THR A 30 9.68 -3.92 9.40
C THR A 30 10.28 -2.53 9.45
N LEU A 31 9.74 -1.59 8.65
CA LEU A 31 10.15 -0.19 8.72
C LEU A 31 9.92 0.44 10.10
N VAL A 32 8.74 0.18 10.70
CA VAL A 32 8.44 0.67 12.04
C VAL A 32 9.33 0.01 13.08
N ASP A 33 9.64 -1.28 12.95
CA ASP A 33 10.57 -1.97 13.85
C ASP A 33 11.94 -1.30 13.85
N MET A 34 12.49 -0.99 12.67
CA MET A 34 13.77 -0.27 12.54
C MET A 34 13.71 1.13 13.18
N LEU A 35 12.64 1.88 12.94
CA LEU A 35 12.44 3.20 13.55
C LEU A 35 12.38 3.12 15.08
N LEU A 36 11.67 2.13 15.62
CA LEU A 36 11.54 1.93 17.06
C LEU A 36 12.88 1.54 17.71
N GLN A 37 13.72 0.76 17.02
CA GLN A 37 15.07 0.42 17.48
C GLN A 37 15.97 1.66 17.62
N GLU A 38 15.86 2.64 16.71
CA GLU A 38 16.56 3.93 16.81
C GLU A 38 15.99 4.88 17.89
N GLY A 39 14.82 4.56 18.45
CA GLY A 39 14.13 5.34 19.46
C GLY A 39 13.39 6.56 18.89
N VAL A 40 12.08 6.64 19.16
CA VAL A 40 11.18 7.68 18.63
C VAL A 40 10.51 8.57 19.68
N ARG A 41 10.76 8.32 20.97
CA ARG A 41 10.12 9.05 22.07
C ARG A 41 10.44 10.54 21.99
N GLY A 42 9.40 11.38 22.00
CA GLY A 42 9.50 12.84 21.90
C GLY A 42 9.86 13.35 20.50
N LYS A 43 10.04 12.47 19.51
CA LYS A 43 10.35 12.87 18.13
C LYS A 43 9.07 13.04 17.31
N THR A 44 9.14 13.91 16.31
CA THR A 44 8.13 13.96 15.25
C THR A 44 8.54 13.02 14.13
N VAL A 45 7.63 12.11 13.74
CA VAL A 45 7.82 11.14 12.67
C VAL A 45 6.81 11.42 11.56
N ALA A 46 7.30 11.85 10.40
CA ALA A 46 6.50 12.01 9.20
C ALA A 46 6.46 10.68 8.42
N VAL A 47 5.26 10.18 8.14
CA VAL A 47 5.02 8.94 7.40
C VAL A 47 4.32 9.25 6.09
N GLN A 48 4.98 8.94 4.98
CA GLN A 48 4.35 8.95 3.67
C GLN A 48 3.54 7.67 3.48
N LEU A 49 2.22 7.80 3.36
CA LEU A 49 1.31 6.70 3.15
C LEU A 49 1.26 6.30 1.67
N HIS A 50 1.08 5.00 1.43
CA HIS A 50 0.69 4.47 0.14
C HIS A 50 -0.81 4.13 0.15
N GLY A 51 -1.39 3.77 -0.99
CA GLY A 51 -2.85 3.62 -1.20
C GLY A 51 -3.65 2.74 -0.21
N TYR A 52 -3.01 2.13 0.79
CA TYR A 52 -3.64 1.56 1.97
C TYR A 52 -2.87 1.99 3.24
N THR A 53 -3.58 2.51 4.23
CA THR A 53 -3.01 2.99 5.50
C THR A 53 -2.92 1.84 6.50
N ASP A 54 -1.71 1.44 6.89
CA ASP A 54 -1.52 0.49 7.98
C ASP A 54 -1.65 1.18 9.35
N VAL A 55 -2.89 1.37 9.79
CA VAL A 55 -3.27 2.09 11.01
C VAL A 55 -2.55 1.51 12.24
N ARG A 56 -2.38 0.19 12.29
CA ARG A 56 -1.70 -0.50 13.41
C ARG A 56 -0.27 -0.01 13.56
N GLN A 57 0.45 0.17 12.46
CA GLN A 57 1.85 0.61 12.50
C GLN A 57 2.00 2.06 12.90
N LEU A 58 1.07 2.93 12.46
CA LEU A 58 1.02 4.32 12.93
C LEU A 58 0.79 4.39 14.44
N GLU A 59 -0.07 3.52 14.96
CA GLU A 59 -0.36 3.50 16.39
C GLU A 59 0.82 3.00 17.23
N ARG A 60 1.58 2.01 16.75
CA ARG A 60 2.82 1.57 17.40
C ARG A 60 3.83 2.72 17.58
N LEU A 61 3.96 3.60 16.59
CA LEU A 61 4.82 4.78 16.69
C LEU A 61 4.29 5.77 17.74
N ARG A 62 2.99 6.05 17.76
CA ARG A 62 2.36 6.94 18.75
C ARG A 62 2.51 6.42 20.17
N MET A 63 2.20 5.14 20.39
CA MET A 63 2.35 4.47 21.70
C MET A 63 3.80 4.48 22.20
N SER A 64 4.77 4.56 21.28
CA SER A 64 6.19 4.69 21.62
C SER A 64 6.62 6.14 21.94
N GLY A 65 5.67 7.07 21.98
CA GLY A 65 5.86 8.46 22.36
C GLY A 65 6.24 9.39 21.20
N ALA A 66 6.04 8.97 19.95
CA ALA A 66 6.26 9.82 18.79
C ALA A 66 5.03 10.67 18.45
N THR A 67 5.25 11.90 17.98
CA THR A 67 4.22 12.66 17.27
C THR A 67 4.22 12.22 15.81
N VAL A 68 3.14 11.57 15.35
CA VAL A 68 3.06 11.01 14.00
C VAL A 68 2.28 11.93 13.07
N LEU A 69 2.95 12.40 12.01
CA LEU A 69 2.34 13.14 10.91
C LEU A 69 2.21 12.22 9.69
N THR A 70 1.11 12.31 8.96
CA THR A 70 0.89 11.49 7.76
C THR A 70 0.73 12.36 6.52
N VAL A 71 1.31 11.92 5.41
CA VAL A 71 1.18 12.56 4.10
C VAL A 71 0.73 11.51 3.08
N THR A 72 -0.36 11.78 2.38
CA THR A 72 -0.91 10.89 1.34
C THR A 72 -0.82 11.60 -0.02
N PRO A 73 0.27 11.40 -0.78
CA PRO A 73 0.52 12.19 -2.00
C PRO A 73 -0.39 11.82 -3.18
N TYR A 74 -1.08 10.67 -3.12
CA TYR A 74 -2.04 10.26 -4.13
C TYR A 74 -3.21 9.53 -3.46
N ARG A 75 -4.42 9.68 -4.01
CA ARG A 75 -5.62 8.94 -3.60
C ARG A 75 -6.05 8.02 -4.74
N TRP A 76 -6.44 6.79 -4.41
CA TRP A 76 -7.17 5.97 -5.36
C TRP A 76 -8.56 6.58 -5.61
N VAL A 77 -8.91 6.73 -6.88
CA VAL A 77 -10.24 7.14 -7.32
C VAL A 77 -10.73 6.06 -8.26
N LYS A 78 -12.02 5.70 -8.18
CA LYS A 78 -12.61 4.75 -9.12
C LYS A 78 -12.42 5.31 -10.54
N PRO A 79 -11.85 4.54 -11.49
CA PRO A 79 -11.69 5.00 -12.86
C PRO A 79 -13.05 5.35 -13.48
N ASP A 80 -13.09 6.37 -14.34
CA ASP A 80 -14.29 6.67 -15.11
C ASP A 80 -14.60 5.52 -16.09
N GLY A 81 -15.87 5.13 -16.15
CA GLY A 81 -16.37 4.00 -16.94
C GLY A 81 -16.79 2.83 -16.04
N GLU A 82 -18.08 2.77 -15.73
CA GLU A 82 -18.66 1.81 -14.76
C GLU A 82 -18.55 0.35 -15.21
N ASP A 83 -18.41 0.09 -16.51
CA ASP A 83 -18.62 -1.26 -17.08
C ASP A 83 -17.34 -2.07 -17.32
N LYS A 84 -16.14 -1.49 -17.20
CA LYS A 84 -14.90 -2.19 -17.59
C LYS A 84 -14.55 -3.35 -16.66
N LEU A 85 -14.63 -3.12 -15.35
CA LEU A 85 -14.35 -4.14 -14.35
C LEU A 85 -15.45 -5.22 -14.33
N PRO A 86 -16.76 -4.90 -14.36
CA PRO A 86 -17.80 -5.90 -14.52
C PRO A 86 -17.63 -6.80 -15.75
N ARG A 87 -17.35 -6.23 -16.93
CA ARG A 87 -17.15 -7.01 -18.15
C ARG A 87 -15.92 -7.92 -18.08
N LEU A 88 -14.87 -7.49 -17.39
CA LEU A 88 -13.68 -8.32 -17.16
C LEU A 88 -14.01 -9.49 -16.23
N ILE A 89 -14.82 -9.26 -15.18
CA ILE A 89 -15.29 -10.30 -14.26
C ILE A 89 -16.19 -11.30 -15.00
N GLU A 90 -17.12 -10.82 -15.83
CA GLU A 90 -17.97 -11.67 -16.66
C GLU A 90 -17.15 -12.57 -17.59
N ALA A 91 -16.18 -12.00 -18.31
CA ALA A 91 -15.31 -12.76 -19.21
C ALA A 91 -14.48 -13.83 -18.46
N ALA A 92 -14.03 -13.52 -17.24
CA ALA A 92 -13.35 -14.50 -16.40
C ALA A 92 -14.31 -15.61 -15.92
N CYS A 93 -15.54 -15.27 -15.52
CA CYS A 93 -16.54 -16.23 -15.07
C CYS A 93 -17.12 -17.08 -16.20
N SER A 94 -17.22 -16.56 -17.43
CA SER A 94 -17.70 -17.29 -18.60
C SER A 94 -16.66 -18.22 -19.21
N GLY A 95 -15.39 -18.10 -18.79
CA GLY A 95 -14.27 -18.82 -19.38
C GLY A 95 -13.76 -18.21 -20.69
N ASP A 96 -14.21 -16.99 -21.04
CA ASP A 96 -13.67 -16.24 -22.19
C ASP A 96 -12.28 -15.65 -21.89
N LEU A 97 -11.86 -15.66 -20.62
CA LEU A 97 -10.53 -15.28 -20.17
C LEU A 97 -9.93 -16.37 -19.28
N ASP A 98 -8.88 -17.03 -19.75
CA ASP A 98 -8.24 -18.14 -19.03
C ASP A 98 -7.34 -17.66 -17.87
N VAL A 99 -6.74 -16.48 -17.99
CA VAL A 99 -5.73 -15.99 -17.04
C VAL A 99 -5.88 -14.49 -16.81
N LEU A 100 -5.90 -14.10 -15.54
CA LEU A 100 -5.82 -12.72 -15.11
C LEU A 100 -4.59 -12.51 -14.23
N THR A 101 -3.87 -11.40 -14.45
CA THR A 101 -2.70 -11.03 -13.66
C THR A 101 -2.97 -9.76 -12.88
N PHE A 102 -2.43 -9.69 -11.67
CA PHE A 102 -2.55 -8.52 -10.79
C PHE A 102 -1.19 -7.96 -10.47
N THR A 103 -1.06 -6.65 -10.56
CA THR A 103 0.19 -5.95 -10.22
C THR A 103 0.20 -5.47 -8.76
N SER A 104 -0.90 -5.66 -8.02
CA SER A 104 -1.02 -5.23 -6.62
C SER A 104 -2.17 -5.94 -5.90
N ALA A 105 -2.05 -6.13 -4.58
CA ALA A 105 -3.11 -6.69 -3.75
C ALA A 105 -4.43 -5.87 -3.81
N PRO A 106 -4.43 -4.52 -3.79
CA PRO A 106 -5.67 -3.75 -3.93
C PRO A 106 -6.44 -4.01 -5.22
N ALA A 107 -5.76 -4.40 -6.31
CA ALA A 107 -6.44 -4.77 -7.55
C ALA A 107 -7.24 -6.07 -7.41
N VAL A 108 -6.73 -7.03 -6.63
CA VAL A 108 -7.44 -8.26 -6.27
C VAL A 108 -8.64 -7.94 -5.39
N ASP A 109 -8.44 -7.14 -4.34
CA ASP A 109 -9.51 -6.76 -3.40
C ASP A 109 -10.66 -6.04 -4.10
N ALA A 110 -10.34 -5.11 -5.01
CA ALA A 110 -11.33 -4.38 -5.80
C ALA A 110 -12.13 -5.32 -6.72
N MET A 111 -11.44 -6.24 -7.42
CA MET A 111 -12.11 -7.21 -8.28
C MET A 111 -13.02 -8.13 -7.47
N TRP A 112 -12.56 -8.65 -6.33
CA TRP A 112 -13.35 -9.55 -5.49
C TRP A 112 -14.58 -8.87 -4.91
N SER A 113 -14.43 -7.62 -4.45
CA SER A 113 -15.54 -6.82 -3.92
C SER A 113 -16.60 -6.59 -5.00
N THR A 114 -16.20 -6.20 -6.21
CA THR A 114 -17.12 -6.01 -7.34
C THR A 114 -17.76 -7.33 -7.80
N ALA A 115 -17.02 -8.43 -7.85
CA ALA A 115 -17.57 -9.74 -8.20
C ALA A 115 -18.64 -10.19 -7.20
N HIS A 116 -18.40 -9.94 -5.90
CA HIS A 116 -19.38 -10.21 -4.85
C HIS A 116 -20.65 -9.34 -4.99
N GLU A 117 -20.49 -8.05 -5.31
CA GLU A 117 -21.62 -7.15 -5.63
C GLU A 117 -22.42 -7.64 -6.86
N MET A 118 -21.75 -8.26 -7.82
CA MET A 118 -22.36 -8.86 -9.03
C MET A 118 -22.95 -10.26 -8.79
N ALA A 119 -22.77 -10.85 -7.61
CA ALA A 119 -23.08 -12.26 -7.32
C ALA A 119 -22.34 -13.28 -8.23
N CYS A 120 -21.20 -12.91 -8.79
CA CYS A 120 -20.31 -13.79 -9.56
C CYS A 120 -19.20 -14.35 -8.65
N THR A 121 -19.00 -15.66 -8.67
CA THR A 121 -17.82 -16.30 -8.06
C THR A 121 -16.85 -16.70 -9.17
N VAL A 122 -15.62 -16.20 -9.12
CA VAL A 122 -14.54 -16.68 -10.00
C VAL A 122 -14.01 -17.97 -9.36
N SER A 123 -14.14 -19.10 -10.05
CA SER A 123 -13.75 -20.42 -9.54
C SER A 123 -12.24 -20.63 -9.52
#